data_AF-A0A9D9QYV9-F1
#
_entry.id   AF-A0A9D9QYV9-F1
#
_cell.length_a   1.000
_cell.length_b   1.000
_cell.length_c   1.000
_cell.angle_alpha   90.00
_cell.angle_beta   90.00
_cell.angle_gamma   90.00
#
_symmetry.space_group_name_H-M   'P 1'
#
loop_
_entity.id
_entity.type
_entity.pdbx_description
1 polymer ?
#
loop_
_entity_poly.entity_id
_entity_poly.type
_entity_poly.pdbx_seq_one_letter_code
_entity_poly.pdbx_strand_id
1 'polypeptide(L)'
;MNDLIYGINIEEIEQITGEDPKVIKKWKKGTKEIPESAIRLLRLYLNGDASALLGDQWKGYRFMGNLIFVPEWRNGFTPDEIRAFFWNAQQISSLKNEIAVLKQELERRNNDIDLLEVKADFYRRQLILESKFGLILQRTFS
;
A
#
# COMPACT_ATOMS: atom_id res chain seq x y z
N MET A 1 24.10 -1.65 -34.21
CA MET A 1 25.24 -1.21 -33.37
C MET A 1 24.61 -0.69 -32.09
N ASN A 2 24.97 -1.20 -30.91
CA ASN A 2 24.29 -0.80 -29.67
C ASN A 2 24.69 0.63 -29.28
N ASP A 3 23.82 1.60 -29.53
CA ASP A 3 24.00 3.03 -29.19
C ASP A 3 24.27 3.27 -27.69
N LEU A 4 23.94 2.29 -26.85
CA LEU A 4 24.19 2.26 -25.41
C LEU A 4 25.66 2.47 -25.02
N ILE A 5 26.64 2.16 -25.89
CA ILE A 5 28.08 2.15 -25.51
C ILE A 5 28.82 3.40 -25.99
N TYR A 6 28.25 4.16 -26.94
CA TYR A 6 28.98 5.26 -27.59
C TYR A 6 29.27 6.46 -26.66
N GLY A 7 28.43 6.67 -25.63
CA GLY A 7 28.54 7.81 -24.71
C GLY A 7 29.27 7.56 -23.38
N ILE A 8 29.69 6.34 -23.08
CA ILE A 8 30.16 5.93 -21.73
C ILE A 8 31.67 5.74 -21.73
N ASN A 9 32.36 6.09 -20.66
CA ASN A 9 33.80 5.86 -20.58
C ASN A 9 34.14 4.36 -20.48
N ILE A 10 35.33 3.95 -20.94
CA ILE A 10 35.74 2.54 -20.90
C ILE A 10 35.86 2.04 -19.45
N GLU A 11 36.31 2.91 -18.54
CA GLU A 11 36.44 2.64 -17.11
C GLU A 11 35.07 2.42 -16.43
N GLU A 12 34.06 3.20 -16.81
CA GLU A 12 32.69 3.02 -16.29
C GLU A 12 32.10 1.69 -16.76
N ILE A 13 32.33 1.31 -18.03
CA ILE A 13 31.89 0.01 -18.54
C ILE A 13 32.61 -1.13 -17.82
N GLU A 14 33.91 -1.01 -17.57
CA GLU A 14 34.68 -1.99 -16.79
C GLU A 14 34.12 -2.14 -15.38
N GLN A 15 33.77 -1.04 -14.71
CA GLN A 15 33.17 -1.07 -13.39
C GLN A 15 31.76 -1.71 -13.38
N ILE A 16 30.98 -1.51 -14.43
CA ILE A 16 29.62 -2.06 -14.57
C ILE A 16 29.63 -3.55 -14.95
N THR A 17 30.47 -3.95 -15.91
CA THR A 17 30.45 -5.30 -16.47
C THR A 17 31.52 -6.23 -15.90
N GLY A 18 32.56 -5.68 -15.24
CA GLY A 18 33.68 -6.45 -14.69
C GLY A 18 34.61 -7.06 -15.75
N GLU A 19 34.62 -6.51 -16.96
CA GLU A 19 35.26 -7.10 -18.15
C GLU A 19 36.52 -6.34 -18.54
N ASP A 20 37.50 -7.04 -19.13
CA ASP A 20 38.81 -6.45 -19.44
C ASP A 20 38.67 -5.26 -20.42
N PRO A 21 39.36 -4.13 -20.18
CA PRO A 21 39.30 -2.94 -21.04
C PRO A 21 39.70 -3.21 -22.49
N LYS A 22 40.49 -4.25 -22.78
CA LYS A 22 40.80 -4.71 -24.15
C LYS A 22 39.57 -5.31 -24.85
N VAL A 23 38.73 -6.03 -24.11
CA VAL A 23 37.47 -6.59 -24.62
C VAL A 23 36.45 -5.48 -24.84
N ILE A 24 36.35 -4.53 -23.91
CA ILE A 24 35.47 -3.35 -24.03
C ILE A 24 35.85 -2.48 -25.24
N LYS A 25 37.15 -2.28 -25.50
CA LYS A 25 37.63 -1.58 -26.72
C LYS A 25 37.21 -2.30 -28.00
N LYS A 26 37.17 -3.64 -28.01
CA LYS A 26 36.69 -4.43 -29.15
C LYS A 26 35.17 -4.32 -29.33
N TRP A 27 34.41 -4.22 -28.25
CA TRP A 27 32.97 -3.93 -28.29
C TRP A 27 32.67 -2.56 -28.89
N LYS A 28 33.37 -1.52 -28.43
CA LYS A 28 33.24 -0.16 -28.99
C LYS A 28 33.58 -0.08 -30.48
N LYS A 29 34.59 -0.84 -30.92
CA LYS A 29 34.99 -0.93 -32.33
C LYS A 29 34.06 -1.81 -33.18
N GLY A 30 33.08 -2.49 -32.58
CA GLY A 30 32.18 -3.41 -33.28
C GLY A 30 32.84 -4.70 -33.77
N THR A 31 34.05 -5.01 -33.31
CA THR A 31 34.82 -6.18 -33.77
C THR A 31 34.42 -7.46 -33.04
N LYS A 32 33.75 -7.34 -31.89
CA LYS A 32 33.25 -8.46 -31.08
C LYS A 32 31.85 -8.10 -30.58
N GLU A 33 30.92 -9.04 -30.70
CA GLU A 33 29.57 -8.86 -30.14
C GLU A 33 29.61 -8.74 -28.62
N ILE A 34 28.72 -7.90 -28.09
CA ILE A 34 28.61 -7.67 -26.65
C ILE A 34 27.76 -8.82 -26.08
N PRO A 35 28.24 -9.54 -25.05
CA PRO A 35 27.45 -10.57 -24.38
C PRO A 35 26.12 -10.02 -23.88
N GLU A 36 25.07 -10.83 -23.94
CA GLU A 36 23.73 -10.38 -23.55
C GLU A 36 23.66 -9.99 -22.06
N SER A 37 24.41 -10.67 -21.20
CA SER A 37 24.58 -10.30 -19.78
C SER A 37 25.11 -8.88 -19.60
N ALA A 38 26.14 -8.50 -20.36
CA ALA A 38 26.71 -7.15 -20.34
C ALA A 38 25.72 -6.11 -20.86
N ILE A 39 24.93 -6.43 -21.90
CA ILE A 39 23.86 -5.55 -22.39
C ILE A 39 22.80 -5.32 -21.31
N ARG A 40 22.40 -6.36 -20.57
CA ARG A 40 21.39 -6.25 -19.50
C ARG A 40 21.88 -5.38 -18.35
N LEU A 41 23.14 -5.53 -17.94
CA LEU A 41 23.77 -4.68 -16.92
C LEU A 41 23.87 -3.21 -17.37
N LEU A 42 24.29 -2.98 -18.62
CA LEU A 42 24.35 -1.63 -19.19
C LEU A 42 22.96 -0.98 -19.27
N ARG A 43 21.91 -1.73 -19.64
CA ARG A 43 20.53 -1.23 -19.64
C ARG A 43 20.04 -0.85 -18.24
N LEU A 44 20.37 -1.66 -17.23
CA LEU A 44 20.04 -1.33 -15.84
C LEU A 44 20.76 -0.04 -15.40
N TYR A 45 22.07 0.07 -15.67
CA TYR A 45 22.84 1.22 -15.21
C TYR A 45 22.45 2.53 -15.91
N LEU A 46 22.18 2.49 -17.22
CA LEU A 46 21.93 3.69 -18.03
C LEU A 46 20.48 4.13 -18.02
N ASN A 47 19.57 3.18 -18.21
CA ASN A 47 18.14 3.48 -18.34
C ASN A 47 17.39 3.27 -17.02
N GLY A 48 18.06 2.71 -16.01
CA GLY A 48 17.42 2.20 -14.80
C GLY A 48 16.55 0.97 -15.04
N ASP A 49 16.52 0.42 -16.26
CA ASP A 49 15.50 -0.55 -16.67
C ASP A 49 15.73 -1.91 -16.01
N ALA A 50 14.88 -2.19 -15.02
CA ALA A 50 14.87 -3.41 -14.24
C ALA A 50 14.47 -4.65 -15.05
N SER A 51 13.66 -4.45 -16.10
CA SER A 51 13.04 -5.55 -16.84
C SER A 51 14.05 -6.41 -17.59
N ALA A 52 15.17 -5.80 -18.00
CA ALA A 52 16.26 -6.50 -18.68
C ALA A 52 16.91 -7.60 -17.81
N LEU A 53 16.86 -7.47 -16.48
CA LEU A 53 17.47 -8.42 -15.54
C LEU A 53 16.45 -9.25 -14.77
N LEU A 54 15.34 -8.64 -14.33
CA LEU A 54 14.38 -9.25 -13.42
C LEU A 54 13.13 -9.81 -14.12
N GLY A 55 13.03 -9.63 -15.45
CA GLY A 55 11.95 -10.15 -16.28
C GLY A 55 10.76 -9.20 -16.44
N ASP A 56 9.73 -9.68 -17.14
CA ASP A 56 8.62 -8.86 -17.63
C ASP A 56 7.78 -8.19 -16.53
N GLN A 57 7.75 -8.75 -15.31
CA GLN A 57 7.05 -8.14 -14.17
C GLN A 57 7.62 -6.78 -13.76
N TRP A 58 8.89 -6.52 -14.12
CA TRP A 58 9.60 -5.30 -13.80
C TRP A 58 9.56 -4.28 -14.95
N LYS A 59 8.74 -4.52 -15.97
CA LYS A 59 8.60 -3.61 -17.10
C LYS A 59 8.11 -2.24 -16.66
N GLY A 60 8.87 -1.21 -17.04
CA GLY A 60 8.60 0.19 -16.69
C GLY A 60 9.09 0.63 -15.31
N TYR A 61 9.57 -0.31 -14.47
CA TYR A 61 10.25 0.05 -13.22
C TYR A 61 11.64 0.58 -13.55
N ARG A 62 12.01 1.68 -12.90
CA ARG A 62 13.32 2.32 -13.10
C ARG A 62 14.07 2.48 -11.80
N PHE A 63 15.31 2.04 -11.75
CA PHE A 63 16.24 2.29 -10.66
C PHE A 63 17.13 3.48 -11.01
N MET A 64 16.94 4.62 -10.34
CA MET A 64 17.77 5.81 -10.56
C MET A 64 18.02 6.56 -9.26
N GLY A 65 19.26 6.97 -9.02
CA GLY A 65 19.60 7.83 -7.88
C GLY A 65 19.22 7.25 -6.52
N ASN A 66 19.45 5.95 -6.30
CA ASN A 66 19.05 5.20 -5.10
C ASN A 66 17.54 5.11 -4.84
N LEU A 67 16.70 5.48 -5.82
CA LEU A 67 15.25 5.36 -5.75
C LEU A 67 14.72 4.32 -6.73
N ILE A 68 13.61 3.69 -6.35
CA ILE A 68 12.81 2.84 -7.25
C ILE A 68 11.63 3.65 -7.76
N PHE A 69 11.56 3.85 -9.07
CA PHE A 69 10.42 4.44 -9.74
C PHE A 69 9.49 3.34 -10.21
N VAL A 70 8.25 3.40 -9.73
CA VAL A 70 7.17 2.52 -10.16
C VAL A 70 6.45 3.17 -11.34
N PRO A 71 6.04 2.41 -12.38
CA PRO A 71 5.20 2.93 -13.45
C PRO A 71 4.00 3.67 -12.88
N GLU A 72 3.60 4.80 -13.49
CA GLU A 72 2.45 5.63 -13.08
C GLU A 72 2.69 6.51 -11.84
N TRP A 73 3.75 6.28 -11.07
CA TRP A 73 4.07 7.09 -9.90
C TRP A 73 5.04 8.21 -10.28
N ARG A 74 4.72 9.43 -9.84
CA ARG A 74 5.52 10.62 -10.15
C ARG A 74 6.87 10.63 -9.43
N ASN A 75 6.91 10.11 -8.20
CA ASN A 75 8.08 10.12 -7.35
C ASN A 75 8.65 8.71 -7.22
N GLY A 76 9.97 8.61 -7.07
CA GLY A 76 10.65 7.36 -6.74
C GLY A 76 10.60 7.10 -5.24
N PHE A 77 10.68 5.83 -4.88
CA PHE A 77 10.67 5.39 -3.49
C PHE A 77 12.07 5.15 -2.96
N THR A 78 12.30 5.64 -1.76
CA THR A 78 13.47 5.31 -0.96
C THR A 78 13.38 3.89 -0.41
N PRO A 79 14.52 3.26 -0.08
CA PRO A 79 14.54 1.95 0.57
C PRO A 79 13.71 1.90 1.86
N ASP A 80 13.67 2.98 2.62
CA ASP A 80 12.92 3.04 3.88
C ASP A 80 11.41 3.14 3.64
N GLU A 81 10.96 3.88 2.62
CA GLU A 81 9.56 3.89 2.21
C GLU A 81 9.10 2.51 1.73
N ILE A 82 9.97 1.80 0.98
CA ILE A 82 9.68 0.43 0.53
C ILE A 82 9.47 -0.50 1.73
N ARG A 83 10.33 -0.40 2.75
CA ARG A 83 10.15 -1.17 4.01
C ARG A 83 8.88 -0.75 4.75
N ALA A 84 8.58 0.55 4.76
CA ALA A 84 7.40 1.08 5.44
C ALA A 84 6.08 0.57 4.81
N PHE A 85 6.05 0.25 3.52
CA PHE A 85 4.83 -0.25 2.88
C PHE A 85 4.23 -1.47 3.54
N PHE A 86 5.06 -2.42 3.99
CA PHE A 86 4.57 -3.60 4.68
C PHE A 86 3.84 -3.23 5.98
N TRP A 87 4.47 -2.39 6.80
CA TRP A 87 3.90 -1.94 8.07
C TRP A 87 2.66 -1.07 7.88
N ASN A 88 2.67 -0.20 6.87
CA ASN A 88 1.52 0.62 6.50
C ASN A 88 0.34 -0.25 6.06
N ALA A 89 0.58 -1.29 5.25
CA ALA A 89 -0.45 -2.23 4.84
C ALA A 89 -1.04 -2.99 6.04
N GLN A 90 -0.19 -3.44 6.96
CA GLN A 90 -0.63 -4.11 8.19
C GLN A 90 -1.44 -3.17 9.08
N GLN A 91 -1.00 -1.92 9.24
CA GLN A 91 -1.71 -0.90 10.00
C GLN A 91 -3.08 -0.60 9.39
N ILE A 92 -3.15 -0.41 8.06
CA ILE A 92 -4.42 -0.19 7.35
C ILE A 92 -5.36 -1.37 7.56
N SER A 93 -4.86 -2.61 7.50
CA SER A 93 -5.68 -3.79 7.75
C SER A 93 -6.22 -3.83 9.18
N SER A 94 -5.37 -3.54 10.18
CA SER A 94 -5.78 -3.47 11.59
C SER A 94 -6.85 -2.40 11.81
N LEU A 95 -6.62 -1.18 11.31
CA LEU A 95 -7.56 -0.07 11.44
C LEU A 95 -8.90 -0.37 10.77
N LYS A 96 -8.90 -1.03 9.60
CA LYS A 96 -10.14 -1.45 8.92
C LYS A 96 -10.95 -2.42 9.78
N ASN A 97 -10.30 -3.40 10.41
CA ASN A 97 -10.97 -4.36 11.29
C ASN A 97 -11.54 -3.66 12.53
N GLU A 98 -10.76 -2.77 13.14
CA GLU A 98 -11.18 -2.03 14.32
C GLU A 98 -12.39 -1.12 14.02
N ILE A 99 -12.38 -0.42 12.88
CA ILE A 99 -13.54 0.36 12.39
C ILE A 99 -14.78 -0.53 12.21
N ALA A 100 -14.61 -1.74 11.67
CA ALA A 100 -15.73 -2.66 11.46
C ALA A 100 -16.36 -3.09 12.80
N VAL A 101 -15.53 -3.46 13.77
CA VAL A 101 -15.98 -3.83 15.12
C VAL A 101 -16.68 -2.66 15.81
N LEU A 102 -16.09 -1.46 15.75
CA LEU A 102 -16.66 -0.26 16.37
C LEU A 102 -18.03 0.09 15.78
N LYS A 103 -18.19 -0.03 14.46
CA LYS A 103 -19.48 0.19 13.80
C LYS A 103 -20.54 -0.81 14.27
N GLN A 104 -20.18 -2.08 14.40
CA GLN A 104 -21.08 -3.12 14.89
C GLN A 104 -21.51 -2.87 16.34
N GLU A 105 -20.56 -2.45 17.19
CA GLU A 105 -20.85 -2.13 18.58
C GLU A 105 -21.75 -0.89 18.72
N LEU A 106 -21.56 0.13 17.88
CA LEU A 106 -22.46 1.28 17.81
C LEU A 106 -23.89 0.88 17.41
N GLU A 107 -24.03 0.04 16.40
CA GLU A 107 -25.33 -0.45 15.96
C GLU A 107 -26.03 -1.26 17.06
N ARG A 108 -25.30 -2.15 17.73
CA ARG A 108 -25.81 -2.91 18.88
C ARG A 108 -26.32 -1.98 19.99
N ARG A 109 -25.54 -0.97 20.37
CA ARG A 109 -25.91 -0.02 21.42
C ARG A 109 -27.12 0.82 21.06
N ASN A 110 -27.25 1.24 19.80
CA ASN A 110 -28.43 1.95 19.33
C ASN A 110 -29.69 1.08 19.48
N ASN A 111 -29.61 -0.19 19.07
CA ASN A 111 -30.73 -1.13 19.24
C ASN A 111 -31.09 -1.34 20.73
N ASP A 112 -30.09 -1.44 21.60
CA ASP A 112 -30.31 -1.56 23.05
C ASP A 112 -31.00 -0.30 23.62
N ILE A 113 -30.61 0.89 23.16
CA ILE A 113 -31.25 2.17 23.55
C ILE A 113 -32.72 2.18 23.10
N ASP A 114 -32.99 1.84 21.84
CA ASP A 114 -34.36 1.83 21.30
C ASP A 114 -35.27 0.89 22.11
N LEU A 115 -34.77 -0.29 22.49
CA LEU A 115 -35.50 -1.24 23.34
C LEU A 115 -35.76 -0.69 24.75
N LEU A 116 -34.80 0.04 25.31
CA LEU A 116 -34.96 0.67 26.63
C LEU A 116 -35.96 1.83 26.58
N GLU A 117 -36.00 2.61 25.51
CA GLU A 117 -36.98 3.67 25.32
C GLU A 117 -38.41 3.10 25.26
N VAL A 118 -38.62 2.02 24.49
CA VAL A 118 -39.91 1.33 24.42
C VAL A 118 -40.35 0.83 25.81
N LYS A 119 -39.43 0.21 26.57
CA LYS A 119 -39.73 -0.25 27.93
C LYS A 119 -40.05 0.91 28.87
N ALA A 120 -39.28 1.98 28.82
CA ALA A 120 -39.49 3.16 29.65
C ALA A 120 -40.87 3.79 29.39
N ASP A 121 -41.27 3.89 28.12
CA ASP A 121 -42.60 4.39 27.74
C ASP A 121 -43.73 3.49 28.22
N PHE A 122 -43.56 2.17 28.12
CA PHE A 122 -44.53 1.22 28.67
C PHE A 122 -44.72 1.42 30.18
N TYR A 123 -43.64 1.47 30.96
CA TYR A 123 -43.71 1.66 32.41
C TYR A 123 -44.29 3.03 32.80
N ARG A 124 -43.98 4.10 32.06
CA ARG A 124 -44.61 5.42 32.26
C ARG A 124 -46.12 5.34 32.10
N ARG A 125 -46.61 4.67 31.04
CA ARG A 125 -48.05 4.50 30.80
C ARG A 125 -48.71 3.66 31.89
N GLN A 126 -48.07 2.57 32.31
CA GLN A 126 -48.56 1.70 33.38
C GLN A 126 -48.68 2.48 34.70
N LEU A 127 -47.67 3.24 35.09
CA LEU A 127 -47.67 4.01 36.32
C LEU A 127 -48.77 5.08 36.34
N ILE A 128 -49.03 5.74 35.20
CA ILE A 128 -50.14 6.68 35.06
C ILE A 128 -51.49 5.98 35.26
N LEU A 129 -51.66 4.78 34.70
CA LEU A 129 -52.90 4.00 34.87
C LEU A 129 -53.09 3.55 36.32
N GLU A 130 -52.05 3.00 36.95
CA GLU A 130 -52.08 2.58 38.35
C GLU A 130 -52.41 3.75 39.28
N SER A 131 -51.83 4.92 39.06
CA SER A 131 -52.15 6.13 39.82
C SER A 131 -53.62 6.56 39.68
N LYS A 132 -54.17 6.52 38.46
CA LYS A 132 -55.59 6.81 38.22
C LYS A 132 -56.51 5.81 38.91
N PHE A 133 -56.22 4.50 38.81
CA PHE A 133 -57.02 3.48 39.48
C PHE A 133 -56.92 3.59 41.01
N GLY A 134 -55.73 3.88 41.55
CA GLY A 134 -55.54 4.14 42.97
C GLY A 134 -56.38 5.31 43.48
N LEU A 135 -56.40 6.43 42.75
CA LEU A 135 -57.25 7.59 43.07
C LEU A 135 -58.74 7.25 43.03
N ILE A 136 -59.18 6.46 42.04
CA ILE A 136 -60.57 6.01 41.96
C ILE A 136 -60.90 5.16 43.18
N LEU A 137 -60.12 4.11 43.46
CA LEU A 137 -60.34 3.23 44.60
C LEU A 137 -60.38 3.99 45.93
N GLN A 138 -59.48 4.96 46.12
CA GLN A 138 -59.49 5.83 47.30
C GLN A 138 -60.81 6.60 47.43
N ARG A 139 -61.34 7.14 46.34
CA ARG A 139 -62.60 7.90 46.34
C ARG A 139 -63.85 7.03 46.52
N THR A 140 -63.82 5.79 46.06
CA THR A 140 -64.99 4.89 46.14
C THR A 140 -65.10 4.16 47.48
N PHE A 141 -63.97 3.96 48.17
CA PHE A 141 -63.89 3.16 49.41
C PHE A 141 -63.41 3.93 50.65
N SER A 142 -63.24 5.27 50.56
CA SER A 142 -63.16 6.18 51.73
C SER A 142 -64.47 6.90 51.93
#